data_AF-A0A815UX75-F1
#
_entry.id   AF-A0A815UX75-F1
#
_cell.length_a   1.000
_cell.length_b   1.000
_cell.length_c   1.000
_cell.angle_alpha   90.00
_cell.angle_beta   90.00
_cell.angle_gamma   90.00
#
_symmetry.space_group_name_H-M   'P 1'
#
loop_
_entity.id
_entity.type
_entity.pdbx_description
1 polymer ?
#
loop_
_entity_poly.entity_id
_entity_poly.type
_entity_poly.pdbx_seq_one_letter_code
_entity_poly.pdbx_strand_id
1 'polypeptide(L)'
;MTDTFSDAYDEKIRPLMDRIDQARSLLSSNMDGIKFPSVVVVGDQSSGKSTLLEALSLVELPKGSGIVTRCPLVLRLRKSN
;
A
#
# COMPACT_ATOMS: atom_id res chain seq x y z
N MET A 1 -7.79 13.05 22.56
CA MET A 1 -8.74 13.67 21.62
C MET A 1 -8.62 12.84 20.36
N THR A 2 -9.46 11.81 20.20
CA THR A 2 -9.42 10.96 19.00
C THR A 2 -9.87 11.80 17.81
N ASP A 3 -9.12 11.69 16.73
CA ASP A 3 -9.35 12.43 15.51
C ASP A 3 -10.67 11.92 14.90
N THR A 4 -11.71 12.75 14.85
CA THR A 4 -13.06 12.34 14.41
C THR A 4 -13.04 11.69 13.01
N PHE A 5 -12.06 12.07 12.18
CA PHE A 5 -11.81 11.44 10.88
C PHE A 5 -11.35 9.98 11.01
N SER A 6 -10.43 9.69 11.95
CA SER A 6 -9.90 8.35 12.17
C SER A 6 -11.00 7.41 12.67
N ASP A 7 -11.87 7.86 13.57
CA ASP A 7 -12.96 7.06 14.11
C ASP A 7 -13.97 6.70 13.01
N ALA A 8 -14.37 7.68 12.18
CA ALA A 8 -15.27 7.45 11.05
C ALA A 8 -14.64 6.57 9.95
N TYR A 9 -13.33 6.71 9.72
CA TYR A 9 -12.57 5.88 8.80
C TYR A 9 -12.49 4.43 9.28
N ASP A 10 -12.16 4.22 10.56
CA ASP A 10 -12.04 2.89 11.14
C ASP A 10 -13.39 2.16 11.17
N GLU A 11 -14.50 2.88 11.40
CA GLU A 11 -15.85 2.28 11.39
C GLU A 11 -16.30 1.87 9.97
N LYS A 12 -16.06 2.71 8.95
CA LYS A 12 -16.68 2.53 7.62
C LYS A 12 -15.73 1.98 6.57
N ILE A 13 -14.48 2.41 6.56
CA ILE A 13 -13.53 2.10 5.49
C ILE A 13 -12.67 0.89 5.83
N ARG A 14 -12.24 0.75 7.09
CA ARG A 14 -11.44 -0.40 7.54
C ARG A 14 -12.07 -1.75 7.17
N PRO A 15 -13.37 -2.00 7.46
CA PRO A 15 -13.96 -3.30 7.20
C PRO A 15 -14.01 -3.64 5.71
N LEU A 16 -14.12 -2.61 4.85
CA LEU A 16 -14.09 -2.78 3.40
C LEU A 16 -12.68 -3.13 2.91
N MET A 17 -11.64 -2.47 3.44
CA MET A 17 -10.24 -2.80 3.09
C MET A 17 -9.91 -4.23 3.50
N ASP A 18 -10.33 -4.67 4.69
CA ASP A 18 -10.08 -6.03 5.17
C ASP A 18 -10.77 -7.08 4.28
N ARG A 19 -12.00 -6.81 3.80
CA ARG A 19 -12.71 -7.68 2.86
C ARG A 19 -12.02 -7.75 1.49
N ILE A 20 -11.51 -6.63 0.98
CA ILE A 20 -10.73 -6.62 -0.28
C ILE A 20 -9.47 -7.46 -0.13
N ASP A 21 -8.79 -7.37 1.01
CA ASP A 21 -7.58 -8.13 1.31
C ASP A 21 -7.85 -9.64 1.43
N GLN A 22 -8.96 -10.02 2.08
CA GLN A 22 -9.42 -11.40 2.17
C GLN A 22 -9.77 -11.95 0.78
N ALA A 23 -10.57 -11.22 0.00
CA ALA A 23 -10.94 -11.62 -1.36
C ALA A 23 -9.71 -11.78 -2.25
N ARG A 24 -8.74 -10.85 -2.16
CA ARG A 24 -7.46 -10.97 -2.87
C ARG A 24 -6.73 -12.24 -2.47
N SER A 25 -6.62 -12.54 -1.17
CA SER A 25 -5.93 -13.75 -0.72
C SER A 25 -6.57 -15.05 -1.23
N LEU A 26 -7.90 -15.11 -1.31
CA LEU A 26 -8.63 -16.31 -1.75
C LEU A 26 -8.62 -16.49 -3.27
N LEU A 27 -8.66 -15.38 -4.02
CA LEU A 27 -8.85 -15.40 -5.46
C LEU A 27 -7.54 -15.29 -6.26
N SER A 28 -6.43 -14.86 -5.64
CA SER A 28 -5.13 -14.72 -6.32
C SER A 28 -4.55 -16.02 -6.90
N SER A 29 -5.00 -17.17 -6.42
CA SER A 29 -4.50 -18.49 -6.83
C SER A 29 -5.38 -19.21 -7.85
N ASN A 30 -6.62 -18.78 -8.06
CA ASN A 30 -7.64 -19.62 -8.73
C ASN A 30 -8.44 -18.94 -9.86
N MET A 31 -8.26 -17.63 -10.09
CA MET A 31 -8.98 -16.94 -11.18
C MET A 31 -8.10 -15.91 -11.89
N ASP A 32 -7.71 -16.24 -13.12
CA ASP A 32 -7.18 -15.25 -14.05
C ASP A 32 -8.29 -14.24 -14.40
N GLY A 33 -8.09 -12.96 -14.04
CA GLY A 33 -8.92 -11.85 -14.52
C GLY A 33 -9.53 -10.93 -13.45
N ILE A 34 -9.55 -11.33 -12.17
CA ILE A 34 -10.08 -10.45 -11.11
C ILE A 34 -9.00 -9.48 -10.64
N LYS A 35 -9.19 -8.19 -10.93
CA LYS A 35 -8.31 -7.11 -10.46
C LYS A 35 -8.93 -6.43 -9.24
N PHE A 36 -8.16 -6.36 -8.16
CA PHE A 36 -8.53 -5.61 -6.96
C PHE A 36 -7.97 -4.18 -7.02
N PRO A 37 -8.64 -3.20 -6.39
CA PRO A 37 -8.14 -1.83 -6.35
C PRO A 37 -6.74 -1.80 -5.72
N SER A 38 -5.85 -1.01 -6.30
CA SER A 38 -4.49 -0.79 -5.81
C SER A 38 -4.04 0.62 -6.19
N VAL A 39 -3.13 1.18 -5.42
CA VAL A 39 -2.53 2.49 -5.69
C VAL A 39 -1.14 2.28 -6.26
N VAL A 40 -0.85 2.99 -7.34
CA VAL A 40 0.47 2.99 -7.99
C VAL A 40 1.12 4.34 -7.75
N VAL A 41 2.38 4.33 -7.32
CA VAL A 41 3.21 5.53 -7.16
C VAL A 41 4.06 5.71 -8.41
N VAL A 42 3.90 6.85 -9.08
CA VAL A 42 4.58 7.21 -10.34
C VAL A 42 5.19 8.60 -10.24
N GLY A 43 6.29 8.82 -10.94
CA GLY A 43 6.96 10.13 -11.02
C GLY A 43 8.44 10.04 -11.38
N ASP A 44 9.02 11.16 -11.77
CA ASP A 44 10.39 11.28 -12.29
C ASP A 44 11.47 10.84 -11.30
N GLN A 45 12.66 10.51 -11.79
CA GLN A 45 13.80 10.19 -10.92
C GLN A 45 14.03 11.30 -9.89
N SER A 46 14.32 10.93 -8.64
CA SER A 46 14.54 11.87 -7.53
C SER A 46 13.32 12.66 -7.05
N SER A 47 12.09 12.33 -7.47
CA SER A 47 10.86 12.98 -6.99
C SER A 47 10.39 12.56 -5.58
N GLY A 48 11.19 11.80 -4.83
CA GLY A 48 10.85 11.37 -3.46
C GLY A 48 9.95 10.14 -3.34
N LYS A 49 9.74 9.36 -4.42
CA LYS A 49 8.93 8.11 -4.38
C LYS A 49 9.36 7.14 -3.28
N SER A 50 10.66 6.84 -3.19
CA SER A 50 11.17 5.94 -2.16
C SER A 50 10.95 6.52 -0.76
N THR A 51 11.18 7.83 -0.57
CA THR A 51 10.93 8.52 0.70
C THR A 51 9.47 8.48 1.13
N LEU A 52 8.52 8.66 0.20
CA LEU A 52 7.08 8.51 0.48
C LEU A 52 6.76 7.08 0.95
N LEU A 53 7.29 6.09 0.24
CA LEU A 53 7.06 4.68 0.58
C LEU A 53 7.72 4.29 1.92
N GLU A 54 8.90 4.83 2.23
CA GLU A 54 9.57 4.70 3.53
C GLU A 54 8.70 5.30 4.65
N ALA A 55 8.18 6.51 4.46
CA ALA A 55 7.35 7.19 5.45
C ALA A 55 6.03 6.44 5.74
N LEU A 56 5.44 5.82 4.70
CA LEU A 56 4.21 5.03 4.85
C LEU A 56 4.45 3.65 5.46
N SER A 57 5.53 2.98 5.06
CA SER A 57 5.82 1.60 5.48
C SER A 57 6.64 1.50 6.75
N LEU A 58 7.30 2.58 7.16
CA LEU A 58 8.29 2.64 8.23
C LEU A 58 9.47 1.68 8.01
N VAL A 59 9.73 1.31 6.74
CA VAL A 59 10.85 0.45 6.32
C VAL A 59 11.78 1.26 5.42
N GLU A 60 13.08 1.16 5.65
CA GLU A 60 14.08 1.78 4.79
C GLU A 60 14.13 1.08 3.41
N LEU A 61 14.14 1.88 2.35
CA LEU A 61 14.26 1.39 0.98
C LEU A 61 15.63 1.77 0.40
N PRO A 62 16.19 0.97 -0.51
CA PRO A 62 17.45 1.32 -1.17
C PRO A 62 17.38 2.70 -1.83
N LYS A 63 18.23 3.62 -1.38
CA LYS A 63 18.33 5.02 -1.88
C LYS A 63 19.78 5.46 -1.98
N GLY A 64 20.07 6.30 -2.97
CA GLY A 64 21.42 6.80 -3.24
C GLY A 64 21.53 7.34 -4.67
N SER A 65 22.64 8.02 -4.97
CA SER A 65 22.89 8.51 -6.32
C SER A 65 22.93 7.36 -7.32
N GLY A 66 22.18 7.46 -8.41
CA GLY A 66 22.06 6.40 -9.42
C GLY A 66 21.22 5.18 -9.03
N ILE A 67 20.68 5.14 -7.80
CA ILE A 67 19.76 4.07 -7.36
C ILE A 67 18.34 4.44 -7.79
N VAL A 68 17.72 3.53 -8.56
CA VAL A 68 16.32 3.61 -8.99
C VAL A 68 15.63 2.27 -8.76
N THR A 69 14.32 2.28 -8.61
CA THR A 69 13.50 1.07 -8.50
C THR A 69 13.48 0.33 -9.83
N ARG A 70 14.30 -0.72 -9.98
CA ARG A 70 14.41 -1.51 -11.22
C ARG A 70 13.42 -2.67 -11.33
N CYS A 71 12.75 -3.02 -10.22
CA CYS A 71 11.69 -4.02 -10.17
C CYS A 71 10.46 -3.43 -9.47
N PRO A 72 9.23 -3.76 -9.91
CA PRO A 72 8.02 -3.31 -9.22
C PRO A 72 8.02 -3.75 -7.75
N LEU A 73 7.92 -2.80 -6.84
CA LEU A 73 7.78 -3.05 -5.41
C LEU A 73 6.29 -3.03 -5.04
N VAL A 74 5.80 -4.12 -4.43
CA VAL A 74 4.43 -4.18 -3.92
C VAL A 74 4.47 -4.03 -2.39
N LEU A 75 3.97 -2.91 -1.88
CA LEU A 75 3.81 -2.68 -0.45
C LEU A 75 2.39 -3.02 -0.01
N ARG A 76 2.27 -3.91 0.99
CA ARG A 76 1.00 -4.27 1.62
C ARG A 76 1.06 -3.88 3.09
N LEU A 77 0.36 -2.80 3.44
CA LEU A 77 0.31 -2.28 4.80
C LEU A 77 -0.94 -2.81 5.52
N ARG A 78 -0.75 -3.41 6.68
CA ARG A 78 -1.83 -3.92 7.54
C ARG A 78 -1.65 -3.36 8.95
N LYS A 79 -2.75 -2.94 9.58
CA LYS A 79 -2.74 -2.59 11.01
C LYS A 79 -2.61 -3.90 11.78
N SER A 80 -1.67 -3.97 12.71
CA SER A 80 -1.65 -5.05 13.70
C SER A 80 -2.85 -4.87 14.61
N ASN A 81 -3.55 -5.97 14.89
CA ASN A 81 -4.55 -6.04 15.95
C ASN A 81 -3.92 -5.76 17.31
#